data_AF-A0A378QCX2-F1
#
_entry.id   AF-A0A378QCX2-F1
#
_cell.length_a   1.000
_cell.length_b   1.000
_cell.length_c   1.000
_cell.angle_alpha   90.00
_cell.angle_beta   90.00
_cell.angle_gamma   90.00
#
_symmetry.space_group_name_H-M   'P 1'
#
loop_
_entity.id
_entity.type
_entity.pdbx_description
1 polymer ?
#
loop_
_entity_poly.entity_id
_entity_poly.type
_entity_poly.pdbx_seq_one_letter_code
_entity_poly.pdbx_strand_id
1 'polypeptide(L)'
;MFKIIYFQNIFFNNLCYDIIIFLSDYKWRKHGKKKAEALKLDDLSLSDLDTVEQELNRVRQLKIRTDLIRMRDEFLSYCKANGIDPIKAMHLVGFSAQGYLRKTKPKYQDPVTGAYWAGRGKTPKWFKERIAAGYSEKELENNQD
;
A
#
# COMPACT_ATOMS: atom_id res chain seq x y z
N MET A 1 60.47 35.59 10.83
CA MET A 1 59.50 34.77 11.57
C MET A 1 59.44 33.39 10.95
N PHE A 2 59.79 32.38 11.75
CA PHE A 2 59.58 30.93 11.57
C PHE A 2 58.10 30.64 11.18
N LYS A 3 57.67 29.53 10.55
CA LYS A 3 58.20 28.15 10.48
C LYS A 3 57.46 27.40 9.35
N ILE A 4 58.26 26.65 8.61
CA ILE A 4 58.01 25.40 7.86
C ILE A 4 56.77 24.59 8.31
N ILE A 5 56.00 24.12 7.32
CA ILE A 5 54.89 23.16 7.41
C ILE A 5 55.45 21.74 7.26
N TYR A 6 55.27 20.89 8.27
CA TYR A 6 55.29 19.41 8.17
C TYR A 6 54.12 18.91 9.05
N PHE A 7 53.08 18.29 8.48
CA PHE A 7 52.95 16.84 8.20
C PHE A 7 53.03 15.98 9.46
N GLN A 8 51.87 15.52 9.96
CA GLN A 8 51.64 14.09 10.26
C GLN A 8 50.21 13.85 10.81
N ASN A 9 49.58 12.82 10.23
CA ASN A 9 48.85 11.76 10.93
C ASN A 9 47.55 12.12 11.68
N ILE A 10 46.50 11.30 11.73
CA ILE A 10 46.16 9.99 11.17
C ILE A 10 44.68 9.84 11.55
N PHE A 11 43.89 9.31 10.61
CA PHE A 11 42.71 8.49 10.83
C PHE A 11 41.44 9.05 11.51
N PHE A 12 40.37 8.40 11.05
CA PHE A 12 39.03 8.27 11.63
C PHE A 12 38.00 9.33 11.24
N ASN A 13 37.02 8.82 10.47
CA ASN A 13 35.61 9.21 10.43
C ASN A 13 35.21 10.35 9.49
N ASN A 14 35.39 10.18 8.17
CA ASN A 14 34.69 11.03 7.18
C ASN A 14 34.13 10.25 5.97
N LEU A 15 33.67 9.02 6.18
CA LEU A 15 32.88 8.28 5.16
C LEU A 15 31.44 7.97 5.61
N CYS A 16 31.03 8.43 6.80
CA CYS A 16 29.69 8.17 7.32
C CYS A 16 28.75 9.38 7.24
N TYR A 17 29.26 10.60 7.03
CA TYR A 17 28.44 11.81 6.93
C TYR A 17 28.01 12.15 5.50
N ASP A 18 28.76 11.75 4.47
CA ASP A 18 28.40 12.06 3.08
C ASP A 18 27.27 11.18 2.51
N ILE A 19 27.04 9.99 3.08
CA ILE A 19 25.87 9.16 2.73
C ILE A 19 24.59 9.67 3.43
N ILE A 20 24.74 10.36 4.57
CA ILE A 20 23.60 10.90 5.32
C ILE A 20 23.09 12.21 4.70
N ILE A 21 23.97 13.02 4.09
CA ILE A 21 23.52 14.23 3.36
C ILE A 21 22.92 13.87 1.99
N PHE A 22 23.40 12.82 1.32
CA PHE A 22 22.84 12.41 0.03
C PHE A 22 21.44 11.80 0.12
N LEU A 23 21.02 11.33 1.30
CA LEU A 23 19.65 10.83 1.55
C LEU A 23 18.73 11.84 2.25
N SER A 24 19.26 12.90 2.87
CA SER A 24 18.43 13.99 3.40
C SER A 24 17.90 14.94 2.32
N ASP A 25 18.54 14.96 1.14
CA ASP A 25 18.18 15.81 -0.01
C ASP A 25 17.51 15.07 -1.18
N TYR A 26 17.07 13.81 -0.99
CA TYR A 26 16.05 13.19 -1.85
C TYR A 26 14.66 13.78 -1.55
N LYS A 27 14.59 15.10 -1.76
CA LYS A 27 13.57 15.77 -2.54
C LYS A 27 12.15 15.50 -2.05
N TRP A 28 11.87 16.11 -0.91
CA TRP A 28 10.54 16.53 -0.50
C TRP A 28 9.70 16.96 -1.70
N ARG A 29 8.76 16.07 -2.02
CA ARG A 29 7.68 16.15 -2.99
C ARG A 29 7.06 17.55 -3.01
N LYS A 30 7.15 18.22 -4.17
CA LYS A 30 6.42 19.45 -4.51
C LYS A 30 4.90 19.25 -4.32
N HIS A 31 4.38 19.49 -3.13
CA HIS A 31 2.99 19.89 -2.97
C HIS A 31 2.97 21.33 -2.49
N GLY A 32 2.66 22.22 -3.45
CA GLY A 32 2.44 23.63 -3.18
C GLY A 32 1.42 23.82 -2.07
N LYS A 33 1.74 24.75 -1.16
CA LYS A 33 0.82 25.29 -0.17
C LYS A 33 -0.40 25.87 -0.90
N LYS A 34 -1.49 25.11 -1.03
CA LYS A 34 -2.77 25.71 -1.42
C LYS A 34 -3.30 26.44 -0.19
N LYS A 35 -3.52 27.74 -0.35
CA LYS A 35 -4.13 28.63 0.63
C LYS A 35 -5.48 28.03 1.05
N ALA A 36 -5.56 27.52 2.28
CA ALA A 36 -6.82 27.08 2.85
C ALA A 36 -7.57 28.37 3.25
N GLU A 37 -8.49 28.81 2.40
CA GLU A 37 -9.50 29.76 2.84
C GLU A 37 -10.28 29.08 3.96
N ALA A 38 -10.42 29.76 5.10
CA ALA A 38 -11.22 29.27 6.20
C ALA A 38 -12.68 29.21 5.74
N LEU A 39 -13.08 28.05 5.20
CA LEU A 39 -14.47 27.77 4.87
C LEU A 39 -15.28 27.92 6.16
N LYS A 40 -16.10 28.95 6.24
CA LYS A 40 -17.11 29.07 7.28
C LYS A 40 -18.24 28.10 6.92
N LEU A 41 -18.25 26.92 7.53
CA LEU A 41 -19.28 25.90 7.25
C LEU A 41 -20.66 26.31 7.81
N ASP A 42 -20.70 27.23 8.77
CA ASP A 42 -21.92 27.62 9.49
C ASP A 42 -22.91 28.44 8.64
N ASP A 43 -22.43 29.08 7.57
CA ASP A 43 -23.21 29.96 6.70
C ASP A 43 -23.71 29.25 5.41
N LEU A 44 -23.47 27.95 5.25
CA LEU A 44 -23.70 27.21 4.01
C LEU A 44 -25.06 26.46 4.03
N SER A 45 -25.79 26.54 2.92
CA SER A 45 -27.03 25.76 2.73
C SER A 45 -26.72 24.26 2.69
N LEU A 46 -27.68 23.42 3.09
CA LEU A 46 -27.57 21.96 2.99
C LEU A 46 -27.23 21.48 1.56
N SER A 47 -27.70 22.19 0.53
CA SER A 47 -27.35 21.93 -0.88
C SER A 47 -25.88 22.17 -1.21
N ASP A 48 -25.31 23.19 -0.58
CA ASP A 48 -23.94 23.61 -0.84
C ASP A 48 -22.96 22.67 -0.12
N LEU A 49 -23.35 22.13 1.04
CA LEU A 49 -22.60 21.09 1.75
C LEU A 49 -22.51 19.80 0.94
N ASP A 50 -23.62 19.35 0.33
CA ASP A 50 -23.62 18.19 -0.57
C ASP A 50 -22.73 18.43 -1.80
N THR A 51 -22.79 19.64 -2.37
CA THR A 51 -21.92 20.02 -3.50
C THR A 51 -20.43 19.94 -3.13
N VAL A 52 -20.04 20.44 -1.95
CA VAL A 52 -18.66 20.37 -1.46
C VAL A 52 -18.22 18.92 -1.22
N GLU A 53 -19.09 18.09 -0.67
CA GLU A 53 -18.82 16.67 -0.46
C GLU A 53 -18.57 15.94 -1.79
N GLN A 54 -19.41 16.20 -2.79
CA GLN A 54 -19.26 15.63 -4.13
C GLN A 54 -17.94 16.06 -4.77
N GLU A 55 -17.60 17.35 -4.71
CA GLU A 55 -16.34 17.87 -5.23
C GLU A 55 -15.12 17.32 -4.49
N LEU A 56 -15.19 17.16 -3.17
CA LEU A 56 -14.14 16.55 -2.37
C LEU A 56 -13.90 15.09 -2.79
N ASN A 57 -14.97 14.32 -2.92
CA ASN A 57 -14.91 12.93 -3.36
C ASN A 57 -14.35 12.83 -4.78
N ARG A 58 -14.77 13.71 -5.69
CA ARG A 58 -14.22 13.81 -7.05
C ARG A 58 -12.72 14.08 -7.04
N VAL A 59 -12.28 15.11 -6.33
CA VAL A 59 -10.85 15.49 -6.25
C VAL A 59 -10.03 14.38 -5.59
N ARG A 60 -10.55 13.73 -4.54
CA ARG A 60 -9.90 12.58 -3.90
C ARG A 60 -9.64 11.46 -4.90
N GLN A 61 -10.66 11.07 -5.67
CA GLN A 61 -10.53 10.00 -6.67
C GLN A 61 -9.55 10.36 -7.79
N LEU A 62 -9.60 11.61 -8.29
CA LEU A 62 -8.66 12.08 -9.30
C LEU A 62 -7.23 12.03 -8.79
N LYS A 63 -6.99 12.49 -7.55
CA LYS A 63 -5.65 12.46 -6.96
C LYS A 63 -5.12 11.04 -6.82
N ILE A 64 -5.95 10.10 -6.33
CA ILE A 64 -5.59 8.68 -6.26
C ILE A 64 -5.21 8.15 -7.65
N ARG A 65 -6.04 8.43 -8.66
CA ARG A 65 -5.78 7.99 -10.04
C ARG A 65 -4.48 8.55 -10.59
N THR A 66 -4.24 9.85 -10.44
CA THR A 66 -3.00 10.49 -10.88
C THR A 66 -1.78 9.92 -10.17
N ASP A 67 -1.88 9.66 -8.87
CA ASP A 67 -0.79 9.06 -8.10
C ASP A 67 -0.49 7.63 -8.56
N LEU A 68 -1.50 6.82 -8.88
CA LEU A 68 -1.32 5.48 -9.44
C LEU A 68 -0.63 5.48 -10.82
N ILE A 69 -1.02 6.42 -11.70
CA ILE A 69 -0.37 6.56 -13.02
C ILE A 69 1.10 6.93 -12.85
N ARG A 70 1.40 7.85 -11.93
CA ARG A 70 2.77 8.25 -11.63
C ARG A 70 3.60 7.06 -11.15
N MET A 71 3.10 6.29 -10.20
CA MET A 71 3.78 5.10 -9.69
C MET A 71 4.03 4.06 -10.80
N ARG A 72 3.07 3.86 -11.71
CA ARG A 72 3.24 3.01 -12.88
C ARG A 72 4.40 3.49 -13.76
N ASP A 73 4.45 4.79 -14.06
CA ASP A 73 5.45 5.35 -14.95
C ASP A 73 6.86 5.28 -14.33
N GLU A 74 6.97 5.54 -13.03
CA GLU A 74 8.21 5.37 -12.25
C GLU A 74 8.68 3.90 -12.28
N PHE A 75 7.76 2.95 -12.07
CA PHE A 75 8.07 1.52 -12.14
C PHE A 75 8.57 1.09 -13.53
N LEU A 76 7.92 1.55 -14.61
CA LEU A 76 8.34 1.25 -15.98
C LEU A 76 9.70 1.87 -16.30
N SER A 77 9.94 3.10 -15.83
CA SER A 77 11.24 3.77 -15.98
C SER A 77 12.36 2.99 -15.29
N TYR A 78 12.12 2.52 -14.06
CA TYR A 78 13.07 1.69 -13.32
C TYR A 78 13.37 0.36 -14.04
N CYS A 79 12.33 -0.32 -14.53
CA CYS A 79 12.48 -1.56 -15.28
C CYS A 79 13.33 -1.34 -16.54
N LYS A 80 13.05 -0.27 -17.30
CA LYS A 80 13.81 0.08 -18.51
C LYS A 80 15.28 0.39 -18.20
N ALA A 81 15.56 1.17 -17.17
CA ALA A 81 16.93 1.56 -16.80
C ALA A 81 17.80 0.36 -16.38
N ASN A 82 17.19 -0.66 -15.78
CA ASN A 82 17.87 -1.86 -15.30
C ASN A 82 17.75 -3.06 -16.26
N GLY A 83 17.14 -2.89 -17.45
CA GLY A 83 16.93 -3.98 -18.40
C GLY A 83 16.02 -5.11 -17.87
N ILE A 84 15.14 -4.81 -16.92
CA ILE A 84 14.22 -5.77 -16.32
C ILE A 84 12.90 -5.75 -17.11
N ASP A 85 12.39 -6.93 -17.46
CA ASP A 85 11.05 -7.07 -18.03
C ASP A 85 9.97 -6.67 -16.98
N PRO A 86 9.07 -5.70 -17.27
CA PRO A 86 8.09 -5.22 -16.30
C PRO A 86 7.16 -6.31 -15.75
N ILE A 87 6.82 -7.33 -16.55
CA ILE A 87 5.99 -8.44 -16.11
C ILE A 87 6.76 -9.26 -15.07
N LYS A 88 8.00 -9.67 -15.38
CA LYS A 88 8.85 -10.38 -14.42
C LYS A 88 9.10 -9.57 -13.13
N ALA A 89 9.36 -8.26 -13.24
CA ALA A 89 9.51 -7.39 -12.09
C ALA A 89 8.26 -7.40 -11.21
N MET A 90 7.08 -7.31 -11.83
CA MET A 90 5.80 -7.34 -11.13
C MET A 90 5.55 -8.68 -10.42
N HIS A 91 5.92 -9.80 -11.06
CA HIS A 91 5.87 -11.13 -10.46
C HIS A 91 6.82 -11.25 -9.25
N LEU A 92 8.03 -10.69 -9.35
CA LEU A 92 9.03 -10.74 -8.29
C LEU A 92 8.55 -10.03 -7.00
N VAL A 93 7.81 -8.93 -7.15
CA VAL A 93 7.26 -8.16 -6.03
C VAL A 93 5.85 -8.62 -5.59
N GLY A 94 5.38 -9.78 -6.08
CA GLY A 94 4.12 -10.39 -5.64
C GLY A 94 2.84 -9.79 -6.26
N PHE A 95 2.95 -8.83 -7.17
CA PHE A 95 1.82 -8.20 -7.85
C PHE A 95 1.42 -8.97 -9.14
N SER A 96 1.32 -10.29 -9.08
CA SER A 96 0.85 -11.05 -10.25
C SER A 96 -0.66 -10.92 -10.44
N ALA A 97 -1.12 -10.77 -11.69
CA ALA A 97 -2.55 -10.83 -12.03
C ALA A 97 -3.19 -12.13 -11.53
N GLN A 98 -2.44 -13.24 -11.63
CA GLN A 98 -2.87 -14.53 -11.11
C GLN A 98 -3.01 -14.53 -9.58
N GLY A 99 -2.17 -13.81 -8.85
CA GLY A 99 -2.26 -13.68 -7.38
C GLY A 99 -3.55 -12.96 -6.95
N TYR A 100 -3.91 -11.88 -7.64
CA TYR A 100 -5.18 -11.17 -7.40
C TYR A 100 -6.40 -12.03 -7.76
N LEU A 101 -6.31 -12.81 -8.85
CA LEU A 101 -7.39 -13.68 -9.31
C LEU A 101 -7.54 -14.97 -8.49
N ARG A 102 -6.50 -15.41 -7.78
CA ARG A 102 -6.56 -16.54 -6.83
C ARG A 102 -7.29 -16.13 -5.54
N LYS A 103 -8.54 -15.66 -5.66
CA LYS A 103 -9.47 -15.74 -4.53
C LYS A 103 -9.66 -17.22 -4.21
N THR A 104 -9.27 -17.63 -3.01
CA THR A 104 -9.44 -19.03 -2.60
C THR A 104 -10.94 -19.27 -2.46
N LYS A 105 -11.50 -20.23 -3.23
CA LYS A 105 -12.89 -20.63 -3.08
C LYS A 105 -13.13 -21.05 -1.61
N PRO A 106 -14.24 -20.61 -0.99
CA PRO A 106 -14.55 -21.02 0.37
C PRO A 106 -14.89 -22.51 0.39
N LYS A 107 -14.09 -23.32 1.11
CA LYS A 107 -14.25 -24.77 1.20
C LYS A 107 -15.36 -25.16 2.17
N TYR A 108 -15.55 -24.39 3.24
CA TYR A 108 -16.55 -24.66 4.26
C TYR A 108 -17.51 -23.48 4.41
N GLN A 109 -18.77 -23.78 4.71
CA GLN A 109 -19.81 -22.80 5.00
C GLN A 109 -20.55 -23.22 6.28
N ASP A 110 -20.77 -22.27 7.20
CA ASP A 110 -21.62 -22.51 8.36
C ASP A 110 -23.10 -22.55 7.94
N PRO A 111 -23.83 -23.66 8.16
CA PRO A 111 -25.26 -23.75 7.82
C PRO A 111 -26.14 -22.80 8.64
N VAL A 112 -25.66 -22.31 9.78
CA VAL A 112 -26.44 -21.44 10.68
C VAL A 112 -26.16 -19.96 10.43
N THR A 113 -24.89 -19.58 10.29
CA THR A 113 -24.49 -18.16 10.14
C THR A 113 -24.18 -17.75 8.71
N GLY A 114 -24.01 -18.70 7.79
CA GLY A 114 -23.56 -18.44 6.42
C GLY A 114 -22.09 -18.01 6.31
N ALA A 115 -21.31 -18.09 7.41
CA ALA A 115 -19.90 -17.73 7.40
C ALA A 115 -19.08 -18.70 6.53
N TYR A 116 -18.14 -18.15 5.76
CA TYR A 116 -17.28 -18.93 4.88
C TYR A 116 -15.88 -19.12 5.46
N TRP A 117 -15.28 -20.29 5.21
CA TRP A 117 -13.88 -20.54 5.50
C TRP A 117 -13.22 -21.32 4.38
N ALA A 118 -12.08 -20.82 3.90
CA ALA A 118 -11.32 -21.44 2.81
C ALA A 118 -10.59 -22.74 3.20
N GLY A 119 -10.68 -23.19 4.47
CA GLY A 119 -9.95 -24.35 4.96
C GLY A 119 -8.43 -24.12 5.09
N ARG A 120 -7.98 -22.87 4.98
CA ARG A 120 -6.57 -22.47 5.14
C ARG A 120 -6.43 -21.48 6.29
N GLY A 121 -5.30 -21.53 6.99
CA GLY A 121 -5.00 -20.64 8.12
C GLY A 121 -5.71 -21.06 9.42
N LYS A 122 -5.85 -20.12 10.36
CA LYS A 122 -6.44 -20.38 11.67
C LYS A 122 -7.91 -20.78 11.53
N THR A 123 -8.26 -21.93 12.07
CA THR A 123 -9.65 -22.42 12.11
C THR A 123 -10.54 -21.42 12.87
N PRO A 124 -11.63 -20.95 12.25
CA PRO A 124 -12.56 -20.02 12.89
C PRO A 124 -13.34 -20.71 14.02
N LYS A 125 -13.86 -19.91 14.96
CA LYS A 125 -14.56 -20.40 16.16
C LYS A 125 -15.79 -21.23 15.80
N TRP A 126 -16.60 -20.75 14.86
CA TRP A 126 -17.83 -21.41 14.43
C TRP A 126 -17.57 -22.83 13.92
N PHE A 127 -16.47 -23.06 13.20
CA PHE A 127 -16.16 -24.38 12.65
C PHE A 127 -15.94 -25.40 13.76
N LYS A 128 -15.20 -25.02 14.80
CA LYS A 128 -15.00 -25.86 15.99
C LYS A 128 -16.29 -26.09 16.77
N GLU A 129 -17.12 -25.07 16.90
CA GLU A 129 -18.43 -25.17 17.56
C GLU A 129 -19.36 -26.13 16.80
N ARG A 130 -19.33 -26.16 15.46
CA ARG A 130 -20.11 -27.10 14.65
C ARG A 130 -19.61 -28.54 14.81
N ILE A 131 -18.30 -28.78 14.75
CA ILE A 131 -17.76 -30.12 15.02
C ILE A 131 -18.12 -30.59 16.44
N ALA A 132 -18.04 -29.71 17.44
CA ALA A 132 -18.44 -30.03 18.81
C ALA A 132 -19.96 -30.29 18.97
N ALA A 133 -20.78 -29.63 18.14
CA ALA A 133 -22.22 -29.85 18.09
C ALA A 133 -22.62 -31.13 17.32
N GLY A 134 -21.65 -31.90 16.81
CA GLY A 134 -21.88 -33.19 16.14
C GLY A 134 -22.02 -33.10 14.63
N TYR A 135 -21.80 -31.94 14.01
CA TYR A 135 -21.73 -31.84 12.56
C TYR A 135 -20.48 -32.53 12.04
N SER A 136 -20.63 -33.29 10.97
CA SER A 136 -19.51 -33.84 10.23
C SER A 136 -18.88 -32.79 9.33
N GLU A 137 -17.58 -32.92 9.07
CA GLU A 137 -16.87 -31.97 8.22
C GLU A 137 -17.39 -31.92 6.79
N LYS A 138 -17.93 -33.04 6.28
CA LYS A 138 -18.56 -33.14 4.96
C LYS A 138 -19.85 -32.33 4.86
N GLU A 139 -20.62 -32.23 5.95
CA GLU A 139 -21.85 -31.43 5.97
C GLU A 139 -21.58 -29.94 5.97
N LEU A 140 -20.38 -29.53 6.41
CA LEU A 140 -19.93 -28.14 6.37
C LEU A 140 -19.24 -27.79 5.05
N GLU A 141 -18.98 -28.76 4.16
CA GLU A 141 -18.29 -28.56 2.89
C GLU A 141 -19.20 -27.83 1.90
N ASN A 142 -18.69 -26.75 1.33
CA ASN A 142 -19.41 -25.93 0.36
C ASN A 142 -19.31 -26.55 -1.03
N ASN A 143 -20.39 -27.16 -1.49
CA ASN A 143 -20.48 -27.84 -2.80
C ASN A 143 -20.91 -26.92 -3.96
N GLN A 144 -20.71 -25.60 -3.84
CA GLN A 144 -20.98 -24.65 -4.92
C GLN A 144 -19.82 -24.65 -5.93
N ASP A 145 -19.97 -25.43 -6.99
CA ASP A 145 -19.08 -25.41 -8.18
C ASP A 145 -19.51 -24.37 -9.22
#